data_AF-A0A7X6WVJ1-F1
#
_entry.id   AF-A0A7X6WVJ1-F1
#
_cell.length_a   1.000
_cell.length_b   1.000
_cell.length_c   1.000
_cell.angle_alpha   90.00
_cell.angle_beta   90.00
_cell.angle_gamma   90.00
#
_symmetry.space_group_name_H-M   'P 1'
#
loop_
_entity.id
_entity.type
_entity.pdbx_description
1 polymer ?
#
loop_
_entity_poly.entity_id
_entity_poly.type
_entity_poly.pdbx_seq_one_letter_code
_entity_poly.pdbx_strand_id
1 'polypeptide(L)' 'EGAIDVLDNGNIVLLETGLEAAETVLEKHEILTEVLVKYLQLDPTIAMNDACRIEHVISDETFDALKKLL' A
#
# COMPACT_ATOMS: atom_id res chain seq x y z
N GLU A 1 -8.59 -16.94 0.22
CA GLU A 1 -7.66 -18.09 0.18
C GLU A 1 -7.21 -18.27 -1.28
N GLY A 2 -5.93 -18.57 -1.54
CA GLY A 2 -5.40 -18.70 -2.91
C GLY A 2 -4.53 -17.55 -3.44
N ALA A 3 -3.93 -16.74 -2.56
CA ALA A 3 -3.10 -15.59 -2.96
C ALA A 3 -1.61 -15.96 -3.18
N ILE A 4 -1.15 -17.08 -2.65
CA ILE A 4 0.25 -17.52 -2.72
C ILE A 4 0.34 -18.98 -3.15
N ASP A 5 1.43 -19.30 -3.84
CA ASP A 5 1.86 -20.67 -4.11
C ASP A 5 3.29 -20.89 -3.58
N VAL A 6 3.57 -22.12 -3.15
CA VAL A 6 4.88 -22.52 -2.64
C VAL A 6 5.47 -23.52 -3.62
N LEU A 7 6.50 -23.09 -4.33
CA LEU A 7 7.17 -23.90 -5.34
C LEU A 7 7.97 -25.04 -4.69
N ASP A 8 8.30 -26.07 -5.48
CA ASP A 8 9.05 -27.25 -5.02
C ASP A 8 10.43 -26.92 -4.40
N ASN A 9 11.01 -25.76 -4.75
CA ASN A 9 12.27 -25.27 -4.20
C ASN A 9 12.10 -24.44 -2.92
N GLY A 10 10.88 -24.32 -2.39
CA GLY A 10 10.54 -23.55 -1.19
C GLY A 10 10.30 -22.05 -1.43
N ASN A 11 10.39 -21.56 -2.66
CA ASN A 11 10.09 -20.16 -2.96
C ASN A 11 8.58 -19.90 -2.85
N ILE A 12 8.21 -18.75 -2.30
CA ILE A 12 6.83 -18.27 -2.25
C ILE A 12 6.63 -17.30 -3.41
N VAL A 13 5.58 -17.52 -4.20
CA VAL A 13 5.17 -16.63 -5.28
C VAL A 13 3.75 -16.13 -5.04
N LEU A 14 3.48 -14.90 -5.45
CA LEU A 14 2.11 -14.38 -5.49
C LEU A 14 1.41 -14.97 -6.71
N LEU A 15 0.24 -15.53 -6.48
CA LEU A 15 -0.72 -15.82 -7.55
C LEU A 15 -1.38 -14.51 -7.98
N GLU A 16 -2.08 -14.52 -9.11
CA GLU A 16 -2.73 -13.32 -9.68
C GLU A 16 -3.53 -12.54 -8.63
N THR A 17 -4.39 -13.21 -7.85
CA THR A 17 -5.16 -12.57 -6.77
C THR A 17 -4.29 -11.99 -5.65
N GLY A 18 -3.14 -12.59 -5.36
CA GLY A 18 -2.18 -12.06 -4.40
C GLY A 18 -1.42 -10.87 -4.94
N LEU A 19 -1.11 -10.86 -6.23
CA LEU A 19 -0.46 -9.76 -6.91
C LEU A 19 -1.38 -8.53 -6.95
N GLU A 20 -2.64 -8.69 -7.36
CA GLU A 20 -3.64 -7.60 -7.36
C GLU A 20 -3.80 -6.98 -5.96
N ALA A 21 -3.86 -7.83 -4.93
CA ALA A 21 -3.94 -7.35 -3.54
C ALA A 21 -2.66 -6.61 -3.12
N ALA A 22 -1.49 -7.12 -3.49
CA ALA A 22 -0.20 -6.48 -3.18
C ALA A 22 -0.05 -5.12 -3.89
N GLU A 23 -0.44 -5.03 -5.17
CA GLU A 23 -0.43 -3.79 -5.94
C GLU A 23 -1.35 -2.74 -5.32
N THR A 24 -2.54 -3.15 -4.86
CA THR A 24 -3.48 -2.24 -4.17
C THR A 24 -2.88 -1.69 -2.88
N VAL A 25 -2.24 -2.53 -2.07
CA VAL A 25 -1.59 -2.10 -0.82
C VAL A 25 -0.40 -1.18 -1.12
N LEU A 26 0.42 -1.51 -2.12
CA LEU A 26 1.56 -0.69 -2.53
C LEU A 26 1.11 0.68 -3.04
N GLU A 27 0.06 0.74 -3.87
CA GLU A 27 -0.48 2.02 -4.32
C GLU A 27 -0.95 2.88 -3.14
N LYS A 28 -1.63 2.27 -2.17
CA LYS A 28 -2.03 2.97 -0.93
C LYS A 28 -0.83 3.52 -0.19
N HIS A 29 0.23 2.72 -0.03
CA HIS A 29 1.47 3.13 0.64
C HIS A 29 2.09 4.38 0.01
N GLU A 30 2.27 4.37 -1.31
CA GLU A 30 2.97 5.41 -2.05
C GLU A 30 2.19 6.73 -2.03
N ILE A 31 0.88 6.67 -2.33
CA ILE A 31 0.01 7.85 -2.34
C ILE A 31 -0.11 8.45 -0.95
N LEU A 32 -0.28 7.64 0.10
CA LEU A 32 -0.32 8.13 1.48
C LEU A 32 1.00 8.80 1.86
N THR A 33 2.13 8.16 1.54
CA THR A 33 3.45 8.73 1.81
C THR A 33 3.61 10.09 1.12
N GLU A 34 3.26 10.18 -0.17
CA GLU A 34 3.37 11.43 -0.93
C GLU A 34 2.46 12.52 -0.35
N VAL A 35 1.21 12.21 -0.01
CA VAL A 35 0.28 13.17 0.58
C VAL A 35 0.78 13.68 1.93
N LEU A 36 1.27 12.78 2.79
CA LEU A 36 1.80 13.12 4.11
C LEU A 36 3.04 14.04 4.00
N VAL A 37 3.93 13.77 3.06
CA VAL A 37 5.08 14.65 2.80
C VAL A 37 4.64 15.98 2.18
N LYS A 38 3.82 15.95 1.11
CA LYS A 38 3.46 17.13 0.32
C LYS A 38 2.56 18.11 1.06
N TYR A 39 1.55 17.60 1.78
CA TYR A 39 0.53 18.44 2.40
C TYR A 39 0.70 18.65 3.90
N LEU A 40 1.28 17.66 4.61
CA LEU A 40 1.55 17.78 6.04
C LEU A 40 3.02 18.11 6.34
N GLN A 41 3.88 18.17 5.32
CA GLN A 41 5.30 18.54 5.44
C GLN A 41 6.04 17.64 6.45
N LEU A 42 5.64 16.37 6.53
CA LEU A 42 6.29 15.39 7.40
C LEU A 42 7.62 14.95 6.82
N ASP A 43 8.53 14.54 7.69
CA ASP A 43 9.76 13.85 7.29
C ASP A 43 9.41 12.59 6.48
N PRO A 44 10.08 12.30 5.36
CA PRO A 44 9.78 11.15 4.51
C PRO A 44 9.79 9.81 5.26
N THR A 45 10.66 9.66 6.26
CA THR A 45 10.74 8.42 7.07
C THR A 45 9.51 8.27 7.96
N ILE A 46 9.03 9.37 8.55
CA ILE A 46 7.82 9.37 9.37
C ILE A 46 6.61 9.10 8.48
N ALA A 47 6.50 9.79 7.34
CA ALA A 47 5.42 9.61 6.39
C ALA A 47 5.30 8.17 5.89
N MET A 48 6.43 7.54 5.53
CA MET A 48 6.46 6.14 5.09
C MET A 48 6.02 5.16 6.20
N ASN A 49 6.48 5.37 7.43
CA ASN A 49 6.10 4.52 8.57
C ASN A 49 4.61 4.67 8.93
N ASP A 50 4.08 5.89 8.86
CA ASP A 50 2.66 6.14 9.12
C ASP A 50 1.79 5.59 7.98
N ALA A 51 2.19 5.79 6.72
CA ALA A 51 1.52 5.22 5.55
C ALA A 51 1.41 3.70 5.64
N CYS A 52 2.50 3.01 6.02
CA CYS A 52 2.54 1.56 6.23
C CYS A 52 1.44 1.05 7.18
N ARG A 53 1.04 1.87 8.15
CA ARG A 53 0.00 1.50 9.11
C ARG A 53 -1.40 1.89 8.61
N ILE A 54 -1.50 3.04 7.94
CA ILE A 54 -2.76 3.60 7.47
C ILE A 54 -3.31 2.81 6.29
N GLU A 55 -2.46 2.33 5.37
CA GLU A 55 -2.85 1.62 4.14
C GLU A 55 -3.74 0.40 4.39
N HIS A 56 -3.60 -0.24 5.56
CA HIS A 56 -4.35 -1.44 5.94
C HIS A 56 -5.71 -1.15 6.60
N VAL A 57 -5.98 0.09 7.02
CA VAL A 57 -7.18 0.45 7.79
C VAL A 57 -8.00 1.58 7.17
N ILE A 58 -7.43 2.33 6.22
CA ILE A 58 -8.11 3.44 5.55
C ILE A 58 -9.23 2.92 4.63
N SER A 59 -10.38 3.61 4.65
CA SER A 59 -11.47 3.30 3.71
C SER A 59 -11.10 3.69 2.28
N ASP A 60 -11.64 2.97 1.31
CA ASP A 60 -11.42 3.28 -0.11
C ASP A 60 -11.92 4.67 -0.48
N GLU A 61 -13.05 5.12 0.08
CA GLU A 61 -13.56 6.49 -0.11
C GLU A 61 -12.54 7.56 0.31
N THR A 62 -11.90 7.37 1.48
CA THR A 62 -10.89 8.32 1.96
C THR A 62 -9.65 8.26 1.08
N PHE A 63 -9.22 7.04 0.71
CA PHE A 63 -8.07 6.85 -0.17
C PHE A 63 -8.26 7.53 -1.53
N ASP A 64 -9.40 7.32 -2.17
CA ASP A 64 -9.75 7.94 -3.45
C ASP A 64 -9.79 9.47 -3.38
N ALA A 65 -10.21 10.02 -2.24
CA ALA A 65 -10.19 11.46 -2.01
C ALA A 65 -8.75 11.99 -1.90
N LEU A 66 -7.87 11.28 -1.16
CA LEU A 66 -6.46 11.65 -1.03
C LEU A 66 -5.71 11.55 -2.37
N LYS A 67 -6.01 10.52 -3.16
CA LYS A 67 -5.43 10.32 -4.50
C LYS A 67 -5.72 11.50 -5.44
N LYS A 68 -6.89 12.14 -5.32
CA LYS A 68 -7.26 13.34 -6.10
C LYS A 68 -6.51 14.61 -5.68
N LEU A 69 -5.82 14.59 -4.54
CA LEU A 69 -5.01 15.72 -4.10
C LEU A 69 -3.63 15.75 -4.76
N LEU A 70 -3.16 14.64 -5.32
CA LEU A 70 -1.85 14.58 -5.97
C LEU A 70 -1.90 15.16 -7.38
#